data_AF-A0A7S2BR36-F1
#
_entry.id   AF-A0A7S2BR36-F1
#
_cell.length_a   1.000
_cell.length_b   1.000
_cell.length_c   1.000
_cell.angle_alpha   90.00
_cell.angle_beta   90.00
_cell.angle_gamma   90.00
#
_symmetry.space_group_name_H-M   'P 1'
#
loop_
_entity.id
_entity.type
_entity.pdbx_description
1 polymer ?
#
loop_
_entity_poly.entity_id
_entity_poly.type
_entity_poly.pdbx_seq_one_letter_code
_entity_poly.pdbx_strand_id
1 'polypeptide(L)'
;QELLFPNGIAYESPAAQEVAMREWLAERDGTCSAHFDICWYPARYDMLRGSILPLGDTTRWTNPELADLCVLEEPEHLNWYHGGRNWRRRFKLVVGVVHTNYISYATLYQPENVFIVGW
;
A
#
# COMPACT_ATOMS: atom_id res chain seq x y z
N GLN A 1 9.82 10.68 0.28
CA GLN A 1 8.89 10.85 1.41
C GLN A 1 8.22 12.22 1.38
N GLU A 2 8.93 13.28 1.03
CA GLU A 2 8.38 14.65 0.91
C GLU A 2 7.14 14.78 0.00
N LEU A 3 7.02 13.93 -1.02
CA LEU A 3 5.85 13.88 -1.91
C LEU A 3 4.68 13.04 -1.37
N LEU A 4 4.92 12.25 -0.32
CA LEU A 4 3.95 11.33 0.27
C LEU A 4 3.25 11.92 1.49
N PHE A 5 4.00 12.66 2.31
CA PHE A 5 3.48 13.28 3.52
C PHE A 5 3.20 14.77 3.29
N PRO A 6 2.16 15.34 3.93
CA PRO A 6 1.86 16.76 3.80
C PRO A 6 3.04 17.61 4.32
N ASN A 7 3.14 18.84 3.81
CA ASN A 7 4.12 19.83 4.25
C ASN A 7 5.60 19.40 4.10
N GLY A 8 5.90 18.47 3.19
CA GLY A 8 7.27 18.02 2.94
C GLY A 8 7.88 17.23 4.09
N ILE A 9 7.06 16.61 4.95
CA ILE A 9 7.55 15.79 6.05
C ILE A 9 8.37 14.61 5.50
N ALA A 10 9.52 14.37 6.11
CA ALA A 10 10.35 13.20 5.91
C ALA A 10 10.78 12.66 7.28
N TYR A 11 10.94 11.34 7.39
CA TYR A 11 11.32 10.68 8.63
C TYR A 11 12.72 10.11 8.49
N GLU A 12 13.56 10.35 9.49
CA GLU A 12 14.96 9.88 9.50
C GLU A 12 15.07 8.35 9.66
N SER A 13 14.02 7.70 10.17
CA SER A 13 13.97 6.25 10.35
C SER A 13 12.54 5.69 10.28
N PRO A 14 12.38 4.39 9.97
CA PRO A 14 11.07 3.72 10.04
C PRO A 14 10.42 3.80 11.43
N ALA A 15 11.21 3.77 12.50
CA ALA A 15 10.70 3.87 13.87
C ALA A 15 10.10 5.26 14.15
N ALA A 16 10.77 6.33 13.70
CA ALA A 16 10.25 7.69 13.82
C ALA A 16 8.96 7.89 13.02
N GLN A 17 8.89 7.30 11.80
CA GLN A 17 7.65 7.28 11.02
C GLN A 17 6.54 6.56 11.78
N GLU A 18 6.81 5.39 12.37
CA GLU A 18 5.79 4.63 13.10
C GLU A 18 5.25 5.40 14.31
N VAL A 19 6.12 6.05 15.09
CA VAL A 19 5.69 6.91 16.21
C VAL A 19 4.73 7.99 15.72
N ALA A 20 5.09 8.71 14.67
CA ALA A 20 4.23 9.75 14.11
C ALA A 20 2.90 9.20 13.57
N MET A 21 2.89 8.02 12.98
CA MET A 21 1.65 7.37 12.52
C MET A 21 0.76 6.95 13.70
N ARG A 22 1.35 6.46 14.80
CA ARG A 22 0.61 6.10 16.02
C ARG A 22 0.00 7.33 16.70
N GLU A 23 0.74 8.43 16.75
CA GLU A 23 0.23 9.72 17.24
C GLU A 23 -0.94 10.21 16.36
N TRP A 24 -0.76 10.21 15.03
CA TRP A 24 -1.80 10.59 14.06
C TRP A 24 -3.09 9.76 14.17
N LEU A 25 -2.96 8.47 14.51
CA LEU A 25 -4.09 7.56 14.76
C LEU A 25 -4.77 7.88 16.08
N ALA A 26 -3.99 8.08 17.15
CA ALA A 26 -4.52 8.36 18.49
C ALA A 26 -5.33 9.65 18.53
N GLU A 27 -4.89 10.68 17.80
CA GLU A 27 -5.62 11.95 17.66
C GLU A 27 -7.00 11.80 17.00
N ARG A 28 -7.16 10.83 16.09
CA ARG A 28 -8.39 10.63 15.31
C ARG A 28 -9.38 9.68 15.94
N ASP A 29 -8.89 8.60 16.54
CA ASP A 29 -9.74 7.60 17.19
C ASP A 29 -10.19 8.02 18.59
N GLY A 30 -9.59 9.08 19.14
CA GLY A 30 -9.83 9.53 20.52
C GLY A 30 -9.33 8.53 21.57
N THR A 31 -8.65 7.46 21.14
CA THR A 31 -8.03 6.44 22.00
C THR A 31 -6.51 6.68 22.03
N CYS A 32 -5.93 6.76 23.22
CA CYS A 32 -4.50 7.05 23.40
C CYS A 32 -3.58 5.87 23.04
N SER A 33 -4.12 4.73 22.59
CA SER A 33 -3.31 3.56 22.25
C SER A 33 -3.94 2.73 21.14
N ALA A 34 -3.29 2.68 19.99
CA ALA A 34 -3.55 1.64 19.00
C ALA A 34 -3.20 0.27 19.63
N HIS A 35 -4.21 -0.57 19.88
CA HIS A 35 -4.05 -1.91 20.48
C HIS A 35 -3.51 -2.97 19.49
N PHE A 36 -2.81 -2.55 18.45
CA PHE A 36 -2.31 -3.43 17.40
C PHE A 36 -0.84 -3.13 17.06
N ASP A 37 -0.16 -4.17 16.62
CA ASP A 37 1.18 -4.09 16.08
C ASP A 37 1.13 -3.62 14.62
N ILE A 38 2.06 -2.74 14.26
CA ILE A 38 2.21 -2.24 12.90
C ILE A 38 3.41 -2.94 12.29
N CYS A 39 3.23 -3.54 11.11
CA CYS A 39 4.30 -4.17 10.36
C CYS A 39 4.42 -3.51 8.99
N TRP A 40 5.60 -3.00 8.69
CA TRP A 40 5.89 -2.33 7.43
C TRP A 40 6.47 -3.31 6.41
N TYR A 41 6.06 -3.16 5.14
CA TYR A 41 6.67 -3.85 4.01
C TYR A 41 7.35 -2.84 3.09
N PRO A 42 8.44 -3.23 2.38
CA PRO A 42 9.08 -2.36 1.40
C PRO A 42 8.13 -1.99 0.28
N ALA A 43 8.07 -0.70 -0.06
CA ALA A 43 7.26 -0.15 -1.15
C ALA A 43 8.01 0.99 -1.84
N ARG A 44 7.62 1.29 -3.09
CA ARG A 44 8.14 2.43 -3.86
C ARG A 44 7.00 3.34 -4.29
N TYR A 45 7.26 4.64 -4.33
CA TYR A 45 6.36 5.59 -4.97
C TYR A 45 6.69 5.67 -6.46
N ASP A 46 5.71 5.41 -7.31
CA ASP A 46 5.75 5.59 -8.76
C ASP A 46 5.18 6.96 -9.11
N MET A 47 6.06 7.89 -9.48
CA MET A 47 5.69 9.28 -9.81
C MET A 47 4.71 9.38 -10.98
N LEU A 48 4.86 8.52 -11.99
CA LEU A 48 4.03 8.56 -13.20
C LEU A 48 2.60 8.10 -12.90
N ARG A 49 2.48 7.12 -12.01
CA ARG A 49 1.21 6.56 -11.55
C ARG A 49 0.69 7.23 -10.29
N GLY A 50 1.43 8.17 -9.69
CA GLY A 50 1.06 8.78 -8.41
C GLY A 50 0.71 7.76 -7.32
N SER A 51 1.36 6.59 -7.34
CA SER A 51 0.92 5.39 -6.60
C SER A 51 2.08 4.78 -5.80
N ILE A 52 1.77 4.18 -4.64
CA ILE A 52 2.67 3.42 -3.78
C ILE A 52 2.52 1.93 -4.07
N LEU A 53 3.54 1.37 -4.73
CA LEU A 53 3.57 -0.03 -5.14
C LEU A 53 4.43 -0.86 -4.17
N PRO A 54 3.94 -2.01 -3.67
CA PRO A 54 4.75 -2.92 -2.88
C PRO A 54 5.94 -3.46 -3.69
N LEU A 55 7.09 -3.64 -3.03
CA LEU A 55 8.28 -4.23 -3.64
C LEU A 55 8.31 -5.73 -3.35
N GLY A 56 7.94 -6.52 -4.35
CA GLY A 56 8.00 -7.97 -4.28
C GLY A 56 6.81 -8.60 -3.55
N ASP A 57 7.06 -9.77 -2.96
CA ASP A 57 6.04 -10.53 -2.21
C ASP A 57 5.90 -10.00 -0.77
N THR A 58 4.83 -9.23 -0.53
CA THR A 58 4.52 -8.65 0.79
C THR A 58 4.34 -9.71 1.89
N THR A 59 3.99 -10.95 1.52
CA THR A 59 3.82 -12.04 2.49
C THR A 59 5.13 -12.44 3.16
N ARG A 60 6.29 -12.12 2.57
CA ARG A 60 7.62 -12.43 3.14
C ARG A 60 7.97 -11.58 4.35
N TRP A 61 7.38 -10.39 4.46
CA TRP A 61 7.70 -9.41 5.50
C TRP A 61 6.79 -9.50 6.71
N THR A 62 5.79 -10.38 6.66
CA THR A 62 4.78 -10.55 7.72
C THR A 62 4.99 -11.89 8.43
N ASN A 63 4.45 -12.07 9.63
CA ASN A 63 4.32 -13.39 10.28
C ASN A 63 2.89 -13.89 10.05
N PRO A 64 2.64 -15.09 9.49
CA PRO A 64 1.26 -15.54 9.21
C PRO A 64 0.38 -15.64 10.45
N GLU A 65 0.96 -15.85 11.62
CA GLU A 65 0.22 -16.01 12.87
C GLU A 65 -0.20 -14.67 13.47
N LEU A 66 0.46 -13.58 13.06
CA LEU A 66 0.24 -12.22 13.57
C LEU A 66 -0.36 -11.27 12.51
N ALA A 67 -0.39 -11.69 11.24
CA ALA A 67 -0.79 -10.85 10.12
C ALA A 67 -2.30 -10.92 9.87
N ASP A 68 -3.09 -10.29 10.73
CA ASP A 68 -4.54 -10.29 10.62
C ASP A 68 -5.04 -9.44 9.44
N LEU A 69 -4.54 -8.21 9.34
CA LEU A 69 -4.99 -7.20 8.38
C LEU A 69 -3.82 -6.74 7.49
N CYS A 70 -4.03 -6.78 6.17
CA CYS A 70 -3.12 -6.16 5.21
C CYS A 70 -3.77 -4.89 4.64
N VAL A 71 -3.05 -3.77 4.73
CA VAL A 71 -3.47 -2.49 4.14
C VAL A 71 -2.53 -2.17 2.97
N LEU A 72 -3.14 -1.88 1.82
CA LEU A 72 -2.47 -1.52 0.58
C LEU A 72 -3.21 -0.34 -0.04
N GLU A 73 -2.57 0.37 -0.98
CA GLU A 73 -3.29 1.35 -1.82
C GLU A 73 -4.39 0.64 -2.64
N GLU A 74 -3.99 -0.34 -3.44
CA GLU A 74 -4.89 -1.14 -4.27
C GLU A 74 -4.71 -2.63 -3.94
N PRO A 75 -5.79 -3.37 -3.60
CA PRO A 75 -5.69 -4.77 -3.18
C PRO A 75 -5.24 -5.70 -4.33
N GLU A 76 -5.46 -5.31 -5.58
CA GLU A 76 -4.97 -5.98 -6.79
C GLU A 76 -3.44 -6.09 -6.85
N HIS A 77 -2.71 -5.27 -6.09
CA HIS A 77 -1.25 -5.38 -5.98
C HIS A 77 -0.80 -6.76 -5.49
N LEU A 78 -1.62 -7.47 -4.71
CA LEU A 78 -1.34 -8.86 -4.27
C LEU A 78 -1.53 -9.91 -5.37
N ASN A 79 -2.18 -9.58 -6.48
CA ASN A 79 -2.49 -10.50 -7.57
C ASN A 79 -1.68 -10.18 -8.84
N TRP A 80 -1.60 -8.91 -9.23
CA TRP A 80 -1.12 -8.51 -10.55
C TRP A 80 0.39 -8.28 -10.61
N TYR A 81 0.99 -7.73 -9.55
CA TYR A 81 2.41 -7.37 -9.55
C TYR A 81 3.33 -8.48 -9.04
N HIS A 82 2.83 -9.40 -8.21
CA HIS A 82 3.56 -10.59 -7.79
C HIS A 82 2.61 -11.73 -7.42
N GLY A 83 2.69 -12.85 -8.14
CA GLY A 83 2.07 -14.13 -7.76
C GLY A 83 2.81 -14.78 -6.58
N GLY A 84 2.82 -14.13 -5.42
CA GLY A 84 3.44 -14.64 -4.19
C GLY A 84 2.74 -15.89 -3.65
N ARG A 85 3.17 -16.37 -2.47
CA ARG A 85 2.44 -17.43 -1.75
C ARG A 85 0.99 -16.99 -1.55
N ASN A 86 0.04 -17.91 -1.67
CA ASN A 86 -1.42 -17.68 -1.62
C ASN A 86 -1.83 -16.71 -0.49
N TRP A 87 -1.86 -15.40 -0.78
CA TRP A 87 -2.01 -14.32 0.20
C TRP A 87 -3.35 -14.40 0.93
N ARG A 88 -4.35 -15.06 0.33
CA ARG A 88 -5.65 -15.37 0.94
C ARG A 88 -5.55 -16.29 2.16
N ARG A 89 -4.43 -17.03 2.30
CA ARG A 89 -4.11 -17.81 3.50
C ARG A 89 -3.14 -17.08 4.44
N ARG A 90 -2.69 -15.89 4.07
CA ARG A 90 -1.73 -15.09 4.83
C ARG A 90 -2.39 -14.05 5.71
N PHE A 91 -3.40 -13.38 5.18
CA PHE A 91 -4.14 -12.32 5.85
C PHE A 91 -5.59 -12.73 6.03
N LYS A 92 -6.17 -12.40 7.18
CA LYS A 92 -7.61 -12.62 7.42
C LYS A 92 -8.45 -11.60 6.65
N LEU A 93 -7.94 -10.38 6.51
CA LEU A 93 -8.56 -9.29 5.76
C LEU A 93 -7.52 -8.51 4.95
N VAL A 94 -7.88 -8.12 3.73
CA VAL A 94 -7.11 -7.20 2.88
C VAL A 94 -7.97 -5.98 2.59
N VAL A 95 -7.44 -4.80 2.87
CA VAL A 95 -8.10 -3.51 2.62
C VAL A 95 -7.27 -2.70 1.63
N GLY A 96 -7.95 -2.19 0.60
CA GLY A 96 -7.46 -1.17 -0.30
C GLY A 96 -7.84 0.22 0.16
N VAL A 97 -6.86 1.10 0.36
CA VAL A 97 -7.08 2.54 0.48
C VAL A 97 -7.01 3.10 -0.94
N VAL A 98 -8.12 2.95 -1.66
CA VAL A 98 -8.23 3.26 -3.08
C VAL A 98 -7.89 4.74 -3.31
N HIS A 99 -6.66 5.00 -3.72
CA HIS A 99 -6.26 6.24 -4.34
C HIS A 99 -6.49 6.07 -5.84
N THR A 100 -7.73 6.20 -6.29
CA THR A 100 -8.03 6.08 -7.73
C THR A 100 -7.24 7.13 -8.51
N ASN A 101 -6.10 6.75 -9.09
CA ASN A 101 -5.47 7.54 -10.14
C ASN A 101 -6.17 7.23 -11.47
N TYR A 102 -7.41 7.71 -11.56
CA TYR A 102 -8.22 7.63 -12.78
C TYR A 102 -7.50 8.19 -14.00
N ILE A 103 -6.60 9.16 -13.83
CA ILE A 103 -5.90 9.79 -14.95
C ILE A 103 -4.91 8.81 -15.58
N SER A 104 -4.10 8.09 -14.77
CA SER A 104 -3.19 7.09 -15.30
C SER A 104 -3.92 5.94 -15.98
N TYR A 105 -5.01 5.44 -15.37
CA TYR A 105 -5.86 4.42 -16.01
C TYR A 105 -6.49 4.94 -17.31
N ALA A 106 -7.11 6.12 -17.31
CA ALA A 106 -7.74 6.71 -18.48
C ALA A 106 -6.75 6.94 -19.64
N THR A 107 -5.52 7.35 -19.32
CA THR A 107 -4.45 7.56 -20.31
C THR A 107 -4.00 6.23 -20.94
N LEU A 108 -3.92 5.16 -20.16
CA LEU A 108 -3.51 3.84 -20.64
C LEU A 108 -4.52 3.24 -21.63
N TYR A 109 -5.81 3.53 -21.45
CA TYR A 109 -6.90 3.05 -22.31
C TYR A 109 -7.27 4.01 -23.45
N GLN A 110 -6.44 5.02 -23.72
CA GLN A 110 -6.64 5.86 -24.90
C GLN A 110 -6.48 5.02 -26.18
N PRO A 111 -7.26 5.27 -27.24
CA PRO A 111 -7.26 4.46 -28.47
C PRO A 111 -5.87 4.28 -29.11
N GLU A 112 -4.99 5.25 -28.95
CA GLU A 112 -3.59 5.22 -29.41
C GLU A 112 -2.71 4.22 -28.66
N ASN A 113 -3.12 3.78 -27.47
CA ASN A 113 -2.37 2.89 -26.57
C ASN A 113 -2.97 1.47 -26.48
N VAL A 114 -4.05 1.19 -27.21
CA VAL A 114 -4.76 -0.11 -27.18
C VAL A 114 -4.85 -0.70 -28.59
N PHE A 115 -4.47 -1.96 -28.74
CA PHE A 115 -4.57 -2.70 -30.00
C PHE A 115 -5.57 -3.84 -29.85
N ILE A 116 -6.45 -4.03 -30.84
CA ILE A 116 -7.38 -5.16 -30.88
C ILE A 116 -6.61 -6.39 -31.33
N VAL A 117 -6.60 -7.42 -30.49
CA VAL A 117 -6.02 -8.73 -30.83
C VAL A 117 -7.17 -9.69 -31.14
N GLY A 118 -7.26 -10.15 -32.39
CA GLY A 118 -8.18 -11.20 -32.82
C GLY A 118 -7.45 -12.55 -32.88
N TRP A 119 -8.10 -13.60 -32.38
CA TRP A 119 -7.67 -14.98 -32.59
C TRP A 119 -8.15 -15.50 -33.93
#